data_AF-A0A3M6Y6D1-F1
#
_entry.id   AF-A0A3M6Y6D1-F1
#
_cell.length_a   1.000
_cell.length_b   1.000
_cell.length_c   1.000
_cell.angle_alpha   90.00
_cell.angle_beta   90.00
_cell.angle_gamma   90.00
#
_symmetry.space_group_name_H-M   'P 1'
#
loop_
_entity.id
_entity.type
_entity.pdbx_description
1 polymer ?
#
loop_
_entity_poly.entity_id
_entity_poly.type
_entity_poly.pdbx_seq_one_letter_code
_entity_poly.pdbx_strand_id
1 'polypeptide(L)'
;MLLNLVKAVTSWNIRYTYIRATRLPVSFHSQRSLSFLRNHLTRPPPPPPPAMAEITHPTIKDGWFREISDMWPGQAMTLKVNQIIHHEKSKYQDVLIFESSDYGMVLVLDNVIQCTERDEFSYQEMICHLGMFAHPNPKKVLVIGGGDGGVLREIVKHESVEEAVLCDIDEAVIRLSKKYLPGMSVGFQHPNVKVH
;
A
#
# COMPACT_ATOMS: atom_id res chain seq x y z
N MET A 1 24.02 30.04 -4.10
CA MET A 1 22.68 30.69 -4.20
C MET A 1 21.59 29.61 -4.09
N LEU A 2 21.60 28.84 -3.00
CA LEU A 2 20.76 27.65 -2.81
C LEU A 2 20.50 27.47 -1.30
N LEU A 3 20.06 28.55 -0.65
CA LEU A 3 19.71 28.56 0.78
C LEU A 3 18.44 29.38 1.09
N ASN A 4 17.64 29.74 0.08
CA ASN A 4 16.50 30.66 0.23
C ASN A 4 15.15 30.11 -0.24
N LEU A 5 14.96 28.79 -0.30
CA LEU A 5 13.69 28.19 -0.76
C LEU A 5 12.93 27.37 0.31
N VAL A 6 13.05 27.74 1.59
CA VAL A 6 12.42 27.01 2.72
C VAL A 6 11.44 27.88 3.53
N LYS A 7 10.94 29.02 3.01
CA LYS A 7 10.10 29.94 3.81
C LYS A 7 8.80 30.45 3.18
N ALA A 8 8.23 29.82 2.16
CA ALA A 8 7.12 30.43 1.41
C ALA A 8 5.83 29.61 1.23
N VAL A 9 5.55 28.57 2.04
CA VAL A 9 4.26 27.86 1.93
C VAL A 9 3.62 27.62 3.30
N THR A 10 3.20 28.71 3.95
CA THR A 10 2.26 28.70 5.07
C THR A 10 1.27 29.85 4.92
N SER A 11 0.21 29.65 4.11
CA SER A 11 -1.09 30.34 4.26
C SER A 11 -2.03 30.10 3.08
N TRP A 12 -2.72 28.96 3.04
CA TRP A 12 -3.96 28.87 2.26
C TRP A 12 -5.04 28.17 3.09
N ASN A 13 -6.01 28.98 3.55
CA ASN A 13 -7.23 28.57 4.22
C ASN A 13 -8.16 27.88 3.22
N ILE A 14 -8.44 26.59 3.40
CA ILE A 14 -9.48 25.87 2.65
C ILE A 14 -10.71 25.71 3.56
N ARG A 15 -11.84 26.27 3.13
CA ARG A 15 -13.15 26.12 3.78
C ARG A 15 -13.79 24.81 3.32
N TYR A 16 -14.24 23.99 4.27
CA TYR A 16 -15.06 22.80 4.01
C TYR A 16 -16.55 23.15 3.90
N THR A 17 -17.22 22.66 2.86
CA THR A 17 -18.69 22.65 2.74
C THR A 17 -19.21 21.22 2.94
N TYR A 18 -20.04 21.03 3.97
CA TYR A 18 -20.78 19.80 4.26
C TYR A 18 -22.03 19.67 3.36
N ILE A 19 -22.24 18.50 2.75
CA ILE A 19 -23.51 18.13 2.10
C ILE A 19 -24.15 16.98 2.90
N ARG A 20 -25.37 17.22 3.39
CA ARG A 20 -26.15 16.33 4.25
C ARG A 20 -27.15 15.56 3.38
N ALA A 21 -26.98 14.25 3.25
CA ALA A 21 -27.89 13.39 2.50
C ALA A 21 -29.10 12.97 3.36
N THR A 22 -30.31 13.25 2.87
CA THR A 22 -31.60 12.85 3.49
C THR A 22 -32.01 11.45 3.04
N ARG A 23 -32.41 10.60 4.00
CA ARG A 23 -32.95 9.25 3.77
C ARG A 23 -34.43 9.30 3.35
N LEU A 24 -34.82 8.50 2.36
CA LEU A 24 -36.20 8.16 2.04
C LEU A 24 -36.50 6.70 2.47
N PRO A 25 -37.71 6.39 2.96
CA PRO A 25 -38.07 5.04 3.38
C PRO A 25 -38.57 4.21 2.19
N VAL A 26 -38.13 2.95 2.09
CA VAL A 26 -38.67 1.95 1.16
C VAL A 26 -39.37 0.87 1.98
N SER A 27 -40.68 0.73 1.80
CA SER A 27 -41.49 -0.33 2.39
C SER A 27 -41.41 -1.60 1.55
N PHE A 28 -41.01 -2.72 2.15
CA PHE A 28 -41.01 -4.03 1.52
C PHE A 28 -42.29 -4.80 1.86
N HIS A 29 -42.96 -5.32 0.83
CA HIS A 29 -44.04 -6.29 0.96
C HIS A 29 -43.82 -7.39 -0.09
N SER A 30 -43.44 -8.59 0.35
CA SER A 30 -43.91 -9.83 -0.30
C SER A 30 -43.75 -11.01 0.66
N GLN A 31 -44.90 -11.53 1.09
CA GLN A 31 -45.01 -12.89 1.59
C GLN A 31 -44.83 -13.84 0.41
N ARG A 32 -43.91 -14.81 0.52
CA ARG A 32 -44.01 -16.10 -0.17
C ARG A 32 -43.08 -17.15 0.43
N SER A 33 -43.72 -18.28 0.80
CA SER A 33 -43.18 -19.65 0.86
C SER A 33 -42.29 -20.06 2.05
N LEU A 34 -42.95 -20.44 3.15
CA LEU A 34 -42.39 -21.09 4.36
C LEU A 34 -42.11 -22.61 4.21
N SER A 35 -42.04 -23.18 3.00
CA SER A 35 -41.88 -24.64 2.81
C SER A 35 -40.46 -25.12 2.50
N PHE A 36 -39.48 -24.23 2.31
CA PHE A 36 -38.09 -24.62 1.98
C PHE A 36 -37.15 -24.69 3.19
N LEU A 37 -37.57 -24.20 4.36
CA LEU A 37 -36.72 -24.04 5.55
C LEU A 37 -36.66 -25.24 6.49
N ARG A 38 -37.36 -26.35 6.20
CA ARG A 38 -37.48 -27.48 7.16
C ARG A 38 -36.37 -28.53 7.07
N ASN A 39 -35.52 -28.51 6.05
CA ASN A 39 -34.49 -29.54 5.82
C ASN A 39 -33.04 -29.08 6.07
N HIS A 40 -32.81 -27.91 6.68
CA HIS A 40 -31.45 -27.41 6.98
C HIS A 40 -31.16 -27.19 8.47
N LEU A 41 -32.08 -27.55 9.37
CA LEU A 41 -31.94 -27.31 10.81
C LEU A 41 -31.28 -28.47 11.61
N THR A 42 -30.70 -29.48 10.93
CA THR A 42 -30.07 -30.64 11.61
C THR A 42 -28.58 -30.80 11.33
N ARG A 43 -27.96 -29.87 10.60
CA ARG A 43 -26.50 -29.92 10.39
C ARG A 43 -25.82 -29.10 11.49
N PRO A 44 -24.87 -29.69 12.25
CA PRO A 44 -24.06 -28.89 13.16
C PRO A 44 -23.35 -27.79 12.36
N PRO A 45 -23.16 -26.60 12.94
CA PRO A 45 -22.42 -25.53 12.26
C PRO A 45 -21.05 -26.08 11.86
N PRO A 46 -20.51 -25.69 10.70
CA PRO A 46 -19.16 -26.05 10.34
C PRO A 46 -18.22 -25.60 11.48
N PRO A 47 -17.18 -26.39 11.81
CA PRO A 47 -16.21 -25.97 12.79
C PRO A 47 -15.67 -24.59 12.39
N PRO A 48 -15.42 -23.69 13.36
CA PRO A 48 -14.78 -22.43 13.05
C PRO A 48 -13.50 -22.73 12.26
N PRO A 49 -13.17 -21.91 11.23
CA PRO A 49 -11.91 -22.08 10.52
C PRO A 49 -10.79 -22.11 11.55
N PRO A 50 -9.76 -22.96 11.35
CA PRO A 50 -8.65 -23.06 12.28
C PRO A 50 -8.13 -21.66 12.57
N ALA A 51 -7.97 -21.33 13.86
CA ALA A 51 -7.39 -20.06 14.26
C ALA A 51 -6.06 -19.91 13.52
N MET A 52 -6.01 -18.98 12.57
CA MET A 52 -4.77 -18.62 11.90
C MET A 52 -3.78 -18.29 13.01
N ALA A 53 -2.62 -18.96 13.02
CA ALA A 53 -1.58 -18.66 13.99
C ALA A 53 -1.35 -17.15 13.98
N GLU A 54 -1.48 -16.52 15.14
CA GLU A 54 -1.38 -15.07 15.26
C GLU A 54 0.07 -14.68 14.90
N ILE A 55 0.24 -14.03 13.75
CA ILE A 55 1.56 -13.57 13.32
C ILE A 55 1.98 -12.46 14.27
N THR A 56 3.19 -12.53 14.81
CA THR A 56 3.75 -11.54 15.73
C THR A 56 5.03 -10.95 15.18
N HIS A 57 5.32 -9.69 15.50
CA HIS A 57 6.55 -9.03 15.08
C HIS A 57 7.16 -8.23 16.26
N PRO A 58 8.48 -8.31 16.53
CA PRO A 58 9.10 -7.70 17.71
C PRO A 58 8.97 -6.17 17.79
N THR A 59 8.81 -5.49 16.65
CA THR A 59 8.58 -4.02 16.60
C THR A 59 7.12 -3.61 16.80
N ILE A 60 6.19 -4.58 16.84
CA ILE A 60 4.78 -4.34 17.14
C ILE A 60 4.53 -4.67 18.60
N LYS A 61 4.29 -3.64 19.42
CA LYS A 61 3.97 -3.77 20.85
C LYS A 61 2.71 -2.99 21.17
N ASP A 62 1.82 -3.57 21.98
CA ASP A 62 0.54 -2.95 22.36
C ASP A 62 -0.34 -2.56 21.15
N GLY A 63 -0.20 -3.32 20.05
CA GLY A 63 -0.86 -3.08 18.76
C GLY A 63 -0.34 -1.85 18.00
N TRP A 64 0.89 -1.40 18.27
CA TRP A 64 1.54 -0.31 17.55
C TRP A 64 2.87 -0.75 16.97
N PHE A 65 3.04 -0.57 15.66
CA PHE A 65 4.34 -0.64 15.00
C PHE A 65 5.14 0.63 15.33
N ARG A 66 6.44 0.49 15.61
CA ARG A 66 7.35 1.59 15.93
C ARG A 66 8.57 1.53 15.03
N GLU A 67 8.72 2.52 14.18
CA GLU A 67 9.88 2.70 13.31
C GLU A 67 11.02 3.38 14.09
N ILE A 68 11.93 2.58 14.62
CA ILE A 68 13.10 3.03 15.37
C ILE A 68 14.35 2.59 14.62
N SER A 69 15.27 3.53 14.37
CA SER A 69 16.54 3.25 13.69
C SER A 69 17.65 4.14 14.21
N ASP A 70 18.88 3.64 14.15
CA ASP A 70 20.10 4.39 14.45
C ASP A 70 20.34 5.53 13.46
N MET A 71 19.68 5.52 12.30
CA MET A 71 19.72 6.61 11.31
C MET A 71 18.97 7.88 11.77
N TRP A 72 18.04 7.77 12.73
CA TRP A 72 17.28 8.90 13.29
C TRP A 72 17.13 8.79 14.82
N PRO A 73 18.24 8.95 15.57
CA PRO A 73 18.21 8.78 17.02
C PRO A 73 17.30 9.81 17.69
N GLY A 74 16.55 9.37 18.71
CA GLY A 74 15.70 10.23 19.54
C GLY A 74 14.30 10.52 18.97
N GLN A 75 13.95 9.94 17.82
CA GLN A 75 12.61 10.05 17.23
C GLN A 75 12.12 8.69 16.70
N ALA A 76 10.81 8.53 16.58
CA ALA A 76 10.18 7.36 15.98
C ALA A 76 8.82 7.74 15.39
N MET A 77 8.50 7.19 14.22
CA MET A 77 7.14 7.19 13.70
C MET A 77 6.43 5.93 14.19
N THR A 78 5.16 6.05 14.57
CA THR A 78 4.37 4.92 15.04
C THR A 78 3.05 4.84 14.29
N LEU A 79 2.65 3.62 13.94
CA LEU A 79 1.39 3.34 13.27
C LEU A 79 0.61 2.28 14.04
N LYS A 80 -0.66 2.55 14.31
CA LYS A 80 -1.56 1.57 14.94
C LYS A 80 -1.85 0.46 13.94
N VAL A 81 -1.60 -0.77 14.37
CA VAL A 81 -1.75 -1.98 13.56
C VAL A 81 -3.14 -2.58 13.81
N ASN A 82 -3.90 -2.78 12.74
CA ASN A 82 -5.15 -3.56 12.80
C ASN A 82 -4.82 -5.05 12.74
N GLN A 83 -4.01 -5.46 11.77
CA GLN A 83 -3.64 -6.85 11.55
C GLN A 83 -2.28 -6.96 10.85
N ILE A 84 -1.44 -7.91 11.29
CA ILE A 84 -0.26 -8.33 10.53
C ILE A 84 -0.73 -9.27 9.42
N ILE A 85 -0.42 -8.91 8.17
CA ILE A 85 -0.86 -9.64 6.98
C ILE A 85 0.18 -10.66 6.55
N HIS A 86 1.46 -10.30 6.62
CA HIS A 86 2.56 -11.18 6.24
C HIS A 86 3.83 -10.80 7.00
N HIS A 87 4.63 -11.78 7.39
CA HIS A 87 5.98 -11.58 7.89
C HIS A 87 6.87 -12.72 7.41
N GLU A 88 8.00 -12.39 6.79
CA GLU A 88 9.04 -13.37 6.45
C GLU A 88 10.43 -12.71 6.42
N LYS A 89 11.47 -13.50 6.72
CA LYS A 89 12.85 -13.10 6.46
C LYS A 89 13.25 -13.65 5.08
N SER A 90 13.52 -12.77 4.12
CA SER A 90 14.06 -13.15 2.82
C SER A 90 15.57 -13.42 2.92
N LYS A 91 16.21 -13.73 1.79
CA LYS A 91 17.68 -13.82 1.71
C LYS A 91 18.37 -12.49 2.04
N TYR A 92 17.68 -11.38 1.86
CA TYR A 92 18.26 -10.04 1.91
C TYR A 92 17.83 -9.26 3.15
N GLN A 93 16.56 -9.37 3.56
CA GLN A 93 15.99 -8.49 4.58
C GLN A 93 14.76 -9.10 5.27
N ASP A 94 14.32 -8.46 6.35
CA ASP A 94 13.05 -8.75 7.01
C ASP A 94 11.92 -8.03 6.29
N VAL A 95 10.89 -8.77 5.87
CA VAL A 95 9.76 -8.24 5.10
C VAL A 95 8.48 -8.38 5.93
N LEU A 96 7.92 -7.25 6.32
CA LEU A 96 6.68 -7.17 7.10
C LEU A 96 5.64 -6.39 6.30
N ILE A 97 4.43 -6.94 6.21
CA ILE A 97 3.25 -6.25 5.69
C ILE A 97 2.16 -6.30 6.74
N PHE A 98 1.59 -5.13 7.07
CA PHE A 98 0.48 -5.03 7.98
C PHE A 98 -0.56 -4.03 7.48
N GLU A 99 -1.80 -4.24 7.89
CA GLU A 99 -2.87 -3.25 7.73
C GLU A 99 -2.82 -2.29 8.92
N SER A 100 -2.65 -1.00 8.62
CA SER A 100 -2.72 0.07 9.60
C SER A 100 -4.15 0.59 9.76
N SER A 101 -4.43 1.20 10.90
CA SER A 101 -5.75 1.82 11.16
C SER A 101 -6.11 2.95 10.19
N ASP A 102 -5.14 3.81 9.82
CA ASP A 102 -5.39 5.08 9.14
C ASP A 102 -4.55 5.29 7.87
N TYR A 103 -3.62 4.37 7.53
CA TYR A 103 -2.69 4.49 6.40
C TYR A 103 -2.83 3.37 5.36
N GLY A 104 -3.82 2.47 5.52
CA GLY A 104 -4.01 1.30 4.65
C GLY A 104 -2.94 0.24 4.86
N MET A 105 -2.60 -0.50 3.80
CA MET A 105 -1.50 -1.46 3.81
C MET A 105 -0.15 -0.76 3.90
N VAL A 106 0.74 -1.32 4.72
CA VAL A 106 2.09 -0.80 4.97
C VAL A 106 3.11 -1.88 4.64
N LEU A 107 4.10 -1.54 3.82
CA LEU A 107 5.30 -2.35 3.59
C LEU A 107 6.44 -1.85 4.47
N VAL A 108 7.06 -2.77 5.20
CA VAL A 108 8.21 -2.51 6.06
C VAL A 108 9.33 -3.47 5.68
N LEU A 109 10.53 -2.92 5.50
CA LEU A 109 11.75 -3.67 5.23
C LEU A 109 12.80 -3.36 6.30
N ASP A 110 13.30 -4.39 6.97
CA ASP A 110 14.24 -4.27 8.10
C ASP A 110 13.83 -3.19 9.12
N ASN A 111 12.54 -3.20 9.48
CA ASN A 111 11.89 -2.27 10.42
C ASN A 111 11.73 -0.82 9.94
N VAL A 112 12.01 -0.54 8.66
CA VAL A 112 11.82 0.78 8.05
C VAL A 112 10.63 0.75 7.10
N ILE A 113 9.69 1.67 7.28
CA ILE A 113 8.52 1.85 6.42
C ILE A 113 9.00 2.25 5.03
N GLN A 114 8.64 1.47 4.03
CA GLN A 114 8.96 1.76 2.62
C GLN A 114 7.83 2.52 1.95
N CYS A 115 6.59 2.12 2.20
CA CYS A 115 5.42 2.78 1.67
C CYS A 115 4.17 2.51 2.53
N THR A 116 3.22 3.42 2.43
CA THR A 116 1.83 3.21 2.86
C THR A 116 0.91 3.53 1.69
N GLU A 117 -0.23 2.85 1.59
CA GLU A 117 -1.22 3.14 0.55
C GLU A 117 -1.73 4.59 0.60
N ARG A 118 -1.75 5.20 1.78
CA ARG A 118 -2.29 6.55 1.96
C ARG A 118 -1.41 7.65 1.37
N ASP A 119 -0.09 7.51 1.39
CA ASP A 119 0.84 8.59 1.06
C ASP A 119 1.94 8.24 0.06
N GLU A 120 1.99 6.99 -0.42
CA GLU A 120 2.96 6.54 -1.45
C GLU A 120 3.03 7.48 -2.66
N PHE A 121 1.89 8.05 -3.06
CA PHE A 121 1.78 8.87 -4.27
C PHE A 121 2.73 10.06 -4.20
N SER A 122 2.92 10.65 -3.01
CA SER A 122 3.79 11.80 -2.83
C SER A 122 5.24 11.45 -3.14
N TYR A 123 5.70 10.25 -2.81
CA TYR A 123 7.06 9.81 -3.12
C TYR A 123 7.17 9.34 -4.58
N GLN A 124 6.24 8.47 -5.00
CA GLN A 124 6.29 7.82 -6.30
C GLN A 124 6.13 8.80 -7.46
N GLU A 125 5.17 9.72 -7.36
CA GLU A 125 4.98 10.78 -8.36
C GLU A 125 6.22 11.67 -8.44
N MET A 126 6.78 12.07 -7.30
CA MET A 126 7.91 13.00 -7.27
C MET A 126 9.19 12.37 -7.81
N ILE A 127 9.54 11.15 -7.38
CA ILE A 127 10.77 10.49 -7.85
C ILE A 127 10.69 10.14 -9.34
N CYS A 128 9.50 9.84 -9.86
CA CYS A 128 9.26 9.59 -11.28
C CYS A 128 9.23 10.89 -12.09
N HIS A 129 8.26 11.76 -11.82
CA HIS A 129 7.90 12.86 -12.71
C HIS A 129 8.96 13.95 -12.79
N LEU A 130 9.74 14.18 -11.72
CA LEU A 130 10.85 15.12 -11.79
C LEU A 130 11.88 14.71 -12.87
N GLY A 131 12.24 13.43 -12.91
CA GLY A 131 13.18 12.92 -13.92
C GLY A 131 12.56 12.87 -15.32
N MET A 132 11.32 12.38 -15.41
CA MET A 132 10.64 12.20 -16.68
C MET A 132 10.32 13.52 -17.39
N PHE A 133 9.93 14.58 -16.65
CA PHE A 133 9.65 15.89 -17.23
C PHE A 133 10.92 16.72 -17.50
N ALA A 134 12.06 16.39 -16.90
CA ALA A 134 13.33 17.06 -17.19
C ALA A 134 13.97 16.57 -18.50
N HIS A 135 13.61 15.38 -18.97
CA HIS A 135 14.12 14.81 -20.22
C HIS A 135 13.14 15.09 -21.37
N PRO A 136 13.59 15.56 -22.56
CA PRO A 136 12.68 15.99 -23.62
C PRO A 136 11.88 14.85 -24.27
N ASN A 137 12.37 13.60 -24.23
CA ASN A 137 11.68 12.43 -24.79
C ASN A 137 12.18 11.11 -24.17
N PRO A 138 11.83 10.80 -22.91
CA PRO A 138 12.32 9.60 -22.23
C PRO A 138 11.68 8.34 -22.82
N LYS A 139 12.51 7.45 -23.39
CA LYS A 139 12.06 6.21 -24.07
C LYS A 139 12.39 4.93 -23.32
N LYS A 140 13.58 4.86 -22.72
CA LYS A 140 14.06 3.70 -21.97
C LYS A 140 14.42 4.15 -20.57
N VAL A 141 13.78 3.55 -19.58
CA VAL A 141 13.91 3.95 -18.17
C VAL A 141 14.35 2.75 -17.34
N LEU A 142 15.36 2.95 -16.50
CA LEU A 142 15.82 1.95 -15.52
C LEU A 142 15.42 2.41 -14.12
N VAL A 143 14.75 1.52 -13.39
CA VAL A 143 14.44 1.65 -11.97
C VAL A 143 15.29 0.64 -11.22
N ILE A 144 16.05 1.11 -10.23
CA ILE A 144 16.83 0.25 -9.32
C ILE A 144 16.11 0.25 -7.98
N GLY A 145 15.69 -0.92 -7.52
CA GLY A 145 14.72 -1.07 -6.43
C GLY A 145 13.29 -0.81 -6.91
N GLY A 146 12.40 -0.44 -5.98
CA GLY A 146 11.00 -0.15 -6.29
C GLY A 146 10.12 -1.41 -6.39
N GLY A 147 10.46 -2.47 -5.65
CA GLY A 147 9.75 -3.74 -5.62
C GLY A 147 8.25 -3.67 -5.29
N ASP A 148 7.73 -2.53 -4.79
CA ASP A 148 6.29 -2.27 -4.65
C ASP A 148 5.58 -2.06 -6.01
N GLY A 149 6.32 -1.64 -7.04
CA GLY A 149 5.86 -1.44 -8.41
C GLY A 149 5.22 -0.07 -8.69
N GLY A 150 5.08 0.78 -7.69
CA GLY A 150 4.40 2.04 -7.83
C GLY A 150 5.18 3.09 -8.64
N VAL A 151 6.51 3.11 -8.54
CA VAL A 151 7.34 3.92 -9.45
C VAL A 151 7.15 3.49 -10.92
N LEU A 152 7.04 2.19 -11.19
CA LEU A 152 6.74 1.71 -12.55
C LEU A 152 5.37 2.16 -13.02
N ARG A 153 4.35 2.11 -12.14
CA ARG A 153 2.99 2.62 -12.44
C ARG A 153 3.06 4.08 -12.90
N GLU A 154 3.90 4.90 -12.27
CA GLU A 154 4.07 6.31 -12.66
C GLU A 154 4.84 6.48 -13.97
N ILE A 155 5.90 5.68 -14.19
CA ILE A 155 6.71 5.75 -15.42
C ILE A 155 5.87 5.43 -16.67
N VAL A 156 5.03 4.39 -16.60
CA VAL A 156 4.25 3.94 -17.76
C VAL A 156 3.06 4.85 -18.11
N LYS A 157 2.82 5.93 -17.33
CA LYS A 157 1.89 6.99 -17.72
C LYS A 157 2.45 7.89 -18.82
N HIS A 158 3.76 7.87 -19.07
CA HIS A 158 4.41 8.67 -20.12
C HIS A 158 4.39 7.92 -21.46
N GLU A 159 3.63 8.42 -22.42
CA GLU A 159 3.44 7.77 -23.73
C GLU A 159 4.74 7.57 -24.53
N SER A 160 5.79 8.34 -24.25
CA SER A 160 7.09 8.20 -24.89
C SER A 160 7.85 6.94 -24.46
N VAL A 161 7.47 6.30 -23.34
CA VAL A 161 8.19 5.17 -22.77
C VAL A 161 7.94 3.91 -23.60
N GLU A 162 9.00 3.45 -24.26
CA GLU A 162 9.06 2.22 -25.04
C GLU A 162 9.49 1.02 -24.18
N GLU A 163 10.30 1.25 -23.14
CA GLU A 163 10.79 0.23 -22.22
C GLU A 163 11.03 0.79 -20.82
N ALA A 164 10.51 0.11 -19.80
CA ALA A 164 10.78 0.38 -18.39
C ALA A 164 11.31 -0.90 -17.73
N VAL A 165 12.57 -0.86 -17.30
CA VAL A 165 13.23 -1.98 -16.64
C VAL A 165 13.26 -1.72 -15.15
N LEU A 166 12.76 -2.66 -14.35
CA LEU A 166 12.96 -2.70 -12.90
C LEU A 166 13.96 -3.79 -12.57
N CYS A 167 15.00 -3.41 -11.83
CA CYS A 167 15.96 -4.33 -11.25
C CYS A 167 15.84 -4.26 -9.73
N ASP A 168 15.31 -5.32 -9.12
CA ASP A 168 15.20 -5.43 -7.67
C ASP A 168 15.84 -6.74 -7.22
N ILE A 169 16.66 -6.65 -6.17
CA ILE A 169 17.45 -7.80 -5.72
C ILE A 169 16.59 -8.84 -4.99
N ASP A 170 15.46 -8.43 -4.41
CA ASP A 170 14.66 -9.24 -3.50
C ASP A 170 13.30 -9.62 -4.09
N GLU A 171 13.24 -10.84 -4.64
CA GLU A 171 12.01 -11.42 -5.20
C GLU A 171 10.84 -11.48 -4.21
N ALA A 172 11.13 -11.54 -2.90
CA ALA A 172 10.09 -11.54 -1.87
C ALA A 172 9.30 -10.24 -1.91
N VAL A 173 9.98 -9.09 -2.06
CA VAL A 173 9.35 -7.77 -2.10
C VAL A 173 8.40 -7.68 -3.30
N ILE A 174 8.85 -8.08 -4.48
CA ILE A 174 8.01 -8.07 -5.70
C ILE A 174 6.80 -9.00 -5.55
N ARG A 175 7.02 -10.24 -5.10
CA ARG A 175 5.95 -11.23 -4.94
C ARG A 175 4.90 -10.78 -3.94
N LEU A 176 5.32 -10.25 -2.80
CA LEU A 176 4.43 -9.82 -1.73
C LEU A 176 3.70 -8.53 -2.12
N SER A 177 4.35 -7.61 -2.82
CA SER A 177 3.72 -6.39 -3.32
C SER A 177 2.64 -6.69 -4.36
N LYS A 178 2.89 -7.61 -5.30
CA LYS A 178 1.86 -8.10 -6.23
C LYS A 178 0.64 -8.70 -5.52
N LYS A 179 0.84 -9.31 -4.36
CA LYS A 179 -0.22 -9.98 -3.61
C LYS A 179 -1.02 -9.01 -2.72
N TYR A 180 -0.34 -8.09 -2.04
CA TYR A 180 -0.94 -7.30 -0.96
C TYR A 180 -0.98 -5.80 -1.23
N LEU A 181 -0.30 -5.31 -2.28
CA LEU A 181 -0.24 -3.89 -2.67
C LEU A 181 -0.70 -3.70 -4.13
N PRO A 182 -1.93 -4.11 -4.49
CA PRO A 182 -2.39 -4.09 -5.89
C PRO A 182 -2.42 -2.69 -6.51
N GLY A 183 -2.65 -1.64 -5.72
CA GLY A 183 -2.66 -0.26 -6.21
C GLY A 183 -1.30 0.25 -6.70
N MET A 184 -0.21 -0.23 -6.07
CA MET A 184 1.17 0.09 -6.48
C MET A 184 1.67 -0.89 -7.55
N SER A 185 1.43 -2.19 -7.34
CA SER A 185 1.99 -3.26 -8.17
C SER A 185 1.34 -3.44 -9.55
N VAL A 186 0.28 -2.68 -9.87
CA VAL A 186 -0.34 -2.69 -11.20
C VAL A 186 0.66 -2.35 -12.33
N GLY A 187 1.69 -1.56 -12.02
CA GLY A 187 2.75 -1.21 -12.96
C GLY A 187 3.48 -2.43 -13.56
N PHE A 188 3.59 -3.54 -12.82
CA PHE A 188 4.23 -4.77 -13.30
C PHE A 188 3.52 -5.44 -14.48
N GLN A 189 2.25 -5.10 -14.73
CA GLN A 189 1.44 -5.74 -15.77
C GLN A 189 1.52 -5.01 -17.11
N HIS A 190 2.17 -3.84 -17.16
CA HIS A 190 2.26 -3.05 -18.38
C HIS A 190 3.17 -3.73 -19.42
N PRO A 191 2.79 -3.79 -20.72
CA PRO A 191 3.54 -4.53 -21.74
C PRO A 191 4.97 -4.01 -21.96
N ASN A 192 5.23 -2.74 -21.65
CA ASN A 192 6.56 -2.13 -21.79
C ASN A 192 7.46 -2.35 -20.56
N VAL A 193 6.98 -3.07 -19.53
CA VAL A 193 7.73 -3.31 -18.29
C VAL A 193 8.46 -4.64 -18.33
N LYS A 194 9.72 -4.63 -17.87
CA LYS A 194 10.54 -5.81 -17.64
C LYS A 194 11.07 -5.81 -16.22
N VAL A 195 11.04 -6.95 -15.54
CA VAL A 195 11.48 -7.11 -14.15
C VAL A 195 12.63 -8.11 -14.12
N HIS A 196 13.71 -7.74 -13.43
CA HIS A 196 14.92 -8.53 -13.24
C HIS A 196 15.29 -8.62 -11.77
#